data_AF-A0A8I2E671-F1
#
_entry.id   AF-A0A8I2E671-F1
#
_cell.length_a   1.000
_cell.length_b   1.000
_cell.length_c   1.000
_cell.angle_alpha   90.00
_cell.angle_beta   90.00
_cell.angle_gamma   90.00
#
_symmetry.space_group_name_H-M   'P 1'
#
loop_
_entity.id
_entity.type
_entity.pdbx_description
1 polymer ?
#
loop_
_entity_poly.entity_id
_entity_poly.type
_entity_poly.pdbx_seq_one_letter_code
_entity_poly.pdbx_strand_id
1 'polypeptide(L)'
;MGDGALSVWEKTSTVRVVPSARPRKLAKVPFVELADGRLQGVVSSGSDIGRVYVSSVAASSYAFSCSTNNNRPCGGARGSFCNHIRTLVGEAVLQYGAERVARYLKAEAGDAVDAQSLTSVMTAARPGAGDASAAAQVFSRFLRQLAYLELAPATAPLPEMHWFPTTGAVAA
;
A
#
# COMPACT_ATOMS: atom_id res chain seq x y z
N MET A 1 -5.36 36.10 -2.79
CA MET A 1 -4.10 35.34 -2.91
C MET A 1 -3.19 35.75 -1.77
N GLY A 2 -2.91 34.86 -0.83
CA GLY A 2 -1.90 35.08 0.21
C GLY A 2 -0.92 33.91 0.15
N ASP A 3 0.32 34.18 -0.24
CA ASP A 3 1.41 33.20 -0.24
C ASP A 3 1.65 32.75 1.20
N GLY A 4 1.29 31.50 1.49
CA GLY A 4 1.61 30.83 2.75
C GLY A 4 3.12 30.63 2.84
N ALA A 5 3.81 31.59 3.44
CA ALA A 5 5.25 31.54 3.66
C ALA A 5 5.57 30.28 4.49
N LEU A 6 6.18 29.29 3.83
CA LEU A 6 6.67 28.08 4.49
C LEU A 6 7.62 28.49 5.62
N SER A 7 7.36 27.91 6.79
CA SER A 7 8.12 28.11 8.01
C SER A 7 9.57 27.63 7.85
N VAL A 8 10.48 28.12 8.69
CA VAL A 8 11.92 27.84 8.59
C VAL A 8 12.21 26.32 8.66
N TRP A 9 11.42 25.56 9.42
CA TRP A 9 11.59 24.11 9.55
C TRP A 9 11.12 23.34 8.31
N GLU A 10 10.07 23.79 7.62
CA GLU A 10 9.65 23.25 6.32
C GLU A 10 10.71 23.47 5.23
N LYS A 11 11.50 24.54 5.36
CA LYS A 11 12.63 24.86 4.47
C LYS A 11 13.89 24.05 4.77
N THR A 12 14.11 23.62 6.03
CA THR A 12 15.31 22.85 6.43
C THR A 12 15.11 21.34 6.49
N SER A 13 13.88 20.83 6.37
CA SER A 13 13.65 19.39 6.40
C SER A 13 14.01 18.76 5.05
N THR A 14 15.13 18.02 5.01
CA THR A 14 15.51 17.18 3.85
C THR A 14 14.53 16.01 3.63
N VAL A 15 13.68 15.72 4.63
CA VAL A 15 12.60 14.74 4.56
C VAL A 15 11.28 15.49 4.54
N ARG A 16 10.47 15.32 3.50
CA ARG A 16 9.11 15.89 3.48
C ARG A 16 8.32 15.29 4.64
N VAL A 17 7.69 16.14 5.44
CA VAL A 17 6.73 15.69 6.47
C VAL A 17 5.60 14.97 5.74
N VAL A 18 5.48 13.67 6.00
CA VAL A 18 4.38 12.87 5.47
C VAL A 18 3.17 13.17 6.34
N PRO A 19 2.02 13.56 5.76
CA PRO A 19 0.80 13.79 6.54
C PRO A 19 0.45 12.53 7.35
N SER A 20 -0.13 12.75 8.53
CA SER A 20 -0.55 11.66 9.42
C SER A 20 -1.38 10.63 8.65
N ALA A 21 -1.11 9.34 8.87
CA ALA A 21 -1.81 8.26 8.22
C ALA A 21 -3.33 8.43 8.38
N ARG A 22 -4.06 8.53 7.27
CA ARG A 22 -5.52 8.62 7.29
C ARG A 22 -6.13 7.33 7.86
N PRO A 23 -7.32 7.39 8.49
CA PRO A 23 -8.01 6.18 8.95
C PRO A 23 -8.18 5.19 7.80
N ARG A 24 -7.62 3.98 7.95
CA ARG A 24 -7.68 2.91 6.94
C ARG A 24 -8.69 1.85 7.33
N LYS A 25 -9.24 1.16 6.33
CA LYS A 25 -10.09 -0.01 6.56
C LYS A 25 -9.23 -1.25 6.77
N LEU A 26 -8.52 -1.31 7.91
CA LEU A 26 -7.63 -2.42 8.26
C LEU A 26 -8.32 -3.79 8.23
N ALA A 27 -9.60 -3.85 8.61
CA ALA A 27 -10.39 -5.07 8.51
C ALA A 27 -10.61 -5.53 7.05
N LYS A 28 -10.53 -4.62 6.08
CA LYS A 28 -10.73 -4.93 4.66
C LYS A 28 -9.41 -5.20 3.93
N VAL A 29 -8.40 -4.37 4.15
CA VAL A 29 -7.04 -4.55 3.60
C VAL A 29 -6.05 -4.38 4.75
N PRO A 30 -5.71 -5.46 5.44
CA PRO A 30 -4.81 -5.39 6.57
C PRO A 30 -3.35 -5.11 6.18
N PHE A 31 -2.97 -5.38 4.92
CA PHE A 31 -1.60 -5.25 4.45
C PHE A 31 -1.52 -4.78 3.01
N VAL A 32 -0.70 -3.76 2.75
CA VAL A 32 -0.40 -3.27 1.41
C VAL A 32 1.02 -2.70 1.37
N GLU A 33 1.78 -3.05 0.35
CA GLU A 33 3.15 -2.62 0.15
C GLU A 33 3.46 -2.33 -1.31
N LEU A 34 4.43 -1.43 -1.52
CA LEU A 34 5.10 -1.19 -2.78
C LEU A 34 6.52 -1.77 -2.64
N ALA A 35 6.69 -3.03 -3.02
CA ALA A 35 7.95 -3.76 -2.86
C ALA A 35 8.21 -4.66 -4.08
N ASP A 36 9.49 -4.95 -4.34
CA ASP A 36 9.93 -5.92 -5.37
C ASP A 36 9.34 -5.65 -6.78
N GLY A 37 9.12 -4.38 -7.12
CA GLY A 37 8.52 -3.97 -8.40
C GLY A 37 7.03 -4.27 -8.51
N ARG A 38 6.32 -4.50 -7.40
CA ARG A 38 4.90 -4.83 -7.37
C ARG A 38 4.14 -3.98 -6.35
N LEU A 39 2.89 -3.66 -6.67
CA LEU A 39 1.89 -3.34 -5.67
C LEU A 39 1.31 -4.66 -5.19
N GLN A 40 1.45 -4.97 -3.91
CA GLN A 40 1.02 -6.25 -3.36
C GLN A 40 0.48 -6.12 -1.96
N GLY A 41 -0.34 -7.09 -1.54
CA GLY A 41 -0.94 -7.03 -0.22
C GLY A 41 -1.89 -8.17 0.07
N VAL A 42 -2.50 -8.06 1.25
CA VAL A 42 -3.48 -9.01 1.77
C VAL A 42 -4.83 -8.31 1.92
N VAL A 43 -5.87 -8.92 1.36
CA VAL A 43 -7.24 -8.40 1.32
C VAL A 43 -8.17 -9.42 1.97
N SER A 44 -9.06 -8.99 2.86
CA SER A 44 -10.00 -9.90 3.50
C SER A 44 -11.10 -10.36 2.54
N SER A 45 -11.54 -11.62 2.68
CA SER A 45 -12.65 -12.14 1.87
C SER A 45 -13.97 -11.41 2.15
N GLY A 46 -14.11 -10.83 3.36
CA GLY A 46 -15.35 -10.22 3.86
C GLY A 46 -16.41 -11.22 4.31
N SER A 47 -16.26 -12.50 3.98
CA SER A 47 -17.21 -13.57 4.32
C SER A 47 -16.72 -14.47 5.48
N ASP A 48 -15.41 -14.48 5.72
CA ASP A 48 -14.73 -15.40 6.61
C ASP A 48 -13.44 -14.72 7.12
N ILE A 49 -13.31 -14.59 8.44
CA ILE A 49 -12.17 -13.89 9.05
C ILE A 49 -10.85 -14.64 8.87
N GLY A 50 -10.88 -15.97 8.73
CA GLY A 50 -9.70 -16.80 8.50
C GLY A 50 -9.25 -16.83 7.03
N ARG A 51 -10.06 -16.26 6.13
CA ARG A 51 -9.81 -16.29 4.69
C ARG A 51 -9.38 -14.93 4.17
N VAL A 52 -8.15 -14.90 3.69
CA VAL A 52 -7.59 -13.72 3.03
C VAL A 52 -7.12 -14.06 1.63
N TYR A 53 -7.06 -13.03 0.79
CA TYR A 53 -6.54 -13.08 -0.55
C TYR A 53 -5.23 -12.32 -0.62
N VAL A 54 -4.21 -12.97 -1.15
CA VAL A 54 -2.95 -12.31 -1.51
C VAL A 54 -3.07 -11.84 -2.94
N SER A 55 -2.95 -10.54 -3.15
CA SER A 55 -3.11 -9.90 -4.47
C SER A 55 -1.83 -9.16 -4.83
N SER A 56 -1.44 -9.22 -6.10
CA SER A 56 -0.29 -8.49 -6.62
C SER A 56 -0.53 -7.94 -8.02
N VAL A 57 0.08 -6.80 -8.33
CA VAL A 57 0.15 -6.18 -9.65
C VAL A 57 1.59 -5.76 -9.91
N ALA A 58 2.21 -6.29 -10.96
CA ALA A 58 3.56 -5.91 -11.36
C ALA A 58 3.60 -4.50 -11.95
N ALA A 59 4.62 -3.72 -11.61
CA ALA A 59 4.86 -2.43 -12.24
C ALA A 59 5.12 -2.61 -13.75
N SER A 60 4.75 -1.61 -14.55
CA SER A 60 4.89 -1.54 -16.02
C SER A 60 4.07 -2.56 -16.85
N SER A 61 4.14 -3.86 -16.55
CA SER A 61 3.38 -4.88 -17.29
C SER A 61 1.95 -5.04 -16.77
N TYR A 62 1.70 -4.58 -15.54
CA TYR A 62 0.44 -4.75 -14.81
C TYR A 62 -0.02 -6.20 -14.66
N ALA A 63 0.89 -7.16 -14.91
CA ALA A 63 0.63 -8.58 -14.75
C ALA A 63 0.20 -8.84 -13.31
N PHE A 64 -0.91 -9.55 -13.14
CA PHE A 64 -1.57 -9.63 -11.85
C PHE A 64 -1.80 -11.06 -11.39
N SER A 65 -1.76 -11.26 -10.08
CA SER A 65 -2.12 -12.52 -9.44
C SER A 65 -2.99 -12.27 -8.22
N CYS A 66 -3.94 -13.17 -7.99
CA CYS A 66 -4.78 -13.15 -6.79
C CYS A 66 -5.15 -14.59 -6.41
N SER A 67 -4.76 -15.00 -5.22
CA SER A 67 -5.04 -16.32 -4.66
C SER A 67 -5.41 -16.20 -3.18
N THR A 68 -6.09 -17.19 -2.64
CA THR A 68 -6.29 -17.30 -1.19
C THR A 68 -4.98 -17.64 -0.48
N ASN A 69 -4.96 -17.50 0.85
CA ASN A 69 -3.83 -17.89 1.71
C ASN A 69 -3.46 -19.38 1.68
N ASN A 70 -4.29 -20.26 1.10
CA ASN A 70 -3.97 -21.65 0.80
C ASN A 70 -3.70 -21.90 -0.70
N ASN A 71 -3.26 -20.87 -1.43
CA ASN A 71 -2.87 -20.92 -2.84
C ASN A 71 -3.98 -21.32 -3.84
N ARG A 72 -5.26 -21.23 -3.46
CA ARG A 72 -6.37 -21.43 -4.41
C ARG A 72 -6.54 -20.17 -5.27
N PRO A 73 -6.57 -20.26 -6.61
CA PRO A 73 -6.73 -19.09 -7.47
C PRO A 73 -8.08 -18.41 -7.24
N CYS A 74 -8.09 -17.08 -7.28
CA CYS A 74 -9.30 -16.29 -7.14
C CYS A 74 -10.19 -16.44 -8.39
N GLY A 75 -11.44 -16.87 -8.22
CA GLY A 75 -12.38 -17.04 -9.33
C GLY A 75 -12.65 -15.77 -10.13
N GLY A 76 -12.54 -14.59 -9.50
CA GLY A 76 -12.74 -13.30 -10.14
C GLY A 76 -11.51 -12.74 -10.86
N ALA A 77 -10.33 -13.38 -10.76
CA ALA A 77 -9.09 -12.92 -11.38
C ALA A 77 -8.86 -13.54 -12.78
N ARG A 78 -9.95 -13.75 -13.52
CA ARG A 78 -9.92 -14.34 -14.87
C ARG A 78 -10.01 -13.23 -15.91
N GLY A 79 -8.87 -12.86 -16.51
CA GLY A 79 -8.79 -11.92 -17.62
C GLY A 79 -8.88 -10.42 -17.27
N SER A 80 -9.18 -10.07 -16.01
CA SER A 80 -9.16 -8.68 -15.54
C SER A 80 -8.92 -8.62 -14.03
N PHE A 81 -8.70 -7.43 -13.50
CA PHE A 81 -8.55 -7.20 -12.07
C PHE A 81 -9.83 -7.51 -11.31
N CYS A 82 -9.73 -8.50 -10.42
CA CYS A 82 -10.79 -8.85 -9.48
C CYS A 82 -11.03 -7.73 -8.46
N ASN A 83 -12.14 -7.82 -7.72
CA ASN A 83 -12.47 -6.85 -6.69
C ASN A 83 -11.40 -6.76 -5.58
N HIS A 84 -10.65 -7.82 -5.29
CA HIS A 84 -9.55 -7.77 -4.32
C HIS A 84 -8.42 -6.86 -4.81
N ILE A 85 -8.01 -6.97 -6.07
CA ILE A 85 -6.98 -6.12 -6.68
C ILE A 85 -7.45 -4.66 -6.71
N ARG A 86 -8.70 -4.39 -7.12
CA ARG A 86 -9.25 -3.04 -7.12
C ARG A 86 -9.27 -2.41 -5.72
N THR A 87 -9.65 -3.21 -4.71
CA THR A 87 -9.63 -2.77 -3.31
C THR A 87 -8.20 -2.50 -2.83
N LEU A 88 -7.24 -3.36 -3.21
CA LEU A 88 -5.82 -3.18 -2.90
C LEU A 88 -5.28 -1.87 -3.47
N VAL A 89 -5.60 -1.55 -4.73
CA VAL A 89 -5.21 -0.27 -5.37
C VAL A 89 -5.80 0.92 -4.62
N GLY A 90 -7.08 0.86 -4.25
CA GLY A 90 -7.72 1.91 -3.45
C GLY A 90 -7.01 2.17 -2.13
N GLU A 91 -6.69 1.12 -1.39
CA GLU A 91 -6.00 1.24 -0.09
C GLU A 91 -4.53 1.65 -0.23
N ALA A 92 -3.86 1.25 -1.33
CA ALA A 92 -2.53 1.75 -1.66
C ALA A 92 -2.54 3.26 -1.90
N VAL A 93 -3.51 3.77 -2.65
CA VAL A 93 -3.68 5.21 -2.89
C VAL A 93 -3.98 5.96 -1.61
N LEU A 94 -4.83 5.39 -0.74
CA LEU A 94 -5.11 5.98 0.59
C LEU A 94 -3.88 6.03 1.49
N GLN A 95 -3.02 5.00 1.46
CA GLN A 95 -1.85 4.92 2.33
C GLN A 95 -0.64 5.69 1.80
N TYR A 96 -0.34 5.56 0.52
CA TYR A 96 0.90 6.06 -0.09
C TYR A 96 0.71 7.34 -0.92
N GLY A 97 -0.54 7.71 -1.23
CA GLY A 97 -0.88 8.79 -2.15
C GLY A 97 -0.91 8.33 -3.61
N ALA A 98 -1.83 8.90 -4.39
CA ALA A 98 -2.10 8.48 -5.76
C ALA A 98 -0.87 8.63 -6.67
N GLU A 99 -0.18 9.78 -6.61
CA GLU A 99 1.02 10.05 -7.41
C GLU A 99 2.16 9.06 -7.14
N ARG A 100 2.36 8.68 -5.88
CA ARG A 100 3.43 7.74 -5.50
C ARG A 100 3.14 6.36 -6.06
N VAL A 101 1.89 5.91 -5.96
CA VAL A 101 1.44 4.63 -6.52
C VAL A 101 1.55 4.64 -8.04
N ALA A 102 1.10 5.72 -8.69
CA ALA A 102 1.19 5.91 -10.14
C ALA A 102 2.63 5.80 -10.64
N ARG A 103 3.54 6.57 -10.04
CA ARG A 103 4.97 6.57 -10.38
C ARG A 103 5.60 5.20 -10.17
N TYR A 104 5.30 4.54 -9.05
CA TYR A 104 5.83 3.23 -8.75
C TYR A 104 5.37 2.18 -9.77
N LEU A 105 4.09 2.21 -10.15
CA LEU A 105 3.51 1.30 -11.14
C LEU A 105 3.84 1.68 -12.58
N LYS A 106 4.38 2.88 -12.82
CA LYS A 106 4.59 3.49 -14.15
C LYS A 106 3.27 3.69 -14.92
N ALA A 107 2.20 4.01 -14.19
CA ALA A 107 0.88 4.28 -14.75
C ALA A 107 0.68 5.79 -14.96
N GLU A 108 0.58 6.19 -16.23
CA GLU A 108 0.35 7.59 -16.63
C GLU A 108 -1.16 7.89 -16.59
N ALA A 109 -1.63 8.51 -15.51
CA ALA A 109 -3.05 8.77 -15.25
C ALA A 109 -3.39 10.27 -15.26
N GLY A 110 -2.92 11.03 -16.25
CA GLY A 110 -3.29 12.44 -16.45
C GLY A 110 -3.13 13.33 -15.20
N ASP A 111 -3.87 14.45 -15.19
CA ASP A 111 -3.71 15.49 -14.14
C ASP A 111 -4.43 15.16 -12.82
N ALA A 112 -5.51 14.36 -12.86
CA ALA A 112 -6.29 13.98 -11.68
C ALA A 112 -6.10 12.49 -11.37
N VAL A 113 -4.97 12.14 -10.75
CA VAL A 113 -4.63 10.76 -10.41
C VAL A 113 -5.41 10.32 -9.16
N ASP A 114 -6.19 9.26 -9.32
CA ASP A 114 -6.90 8.57 -8.24
C ASP A 114 -6.90 7.04 -8.45
N ALA A 115 -7.51 6.29 -7.53
CA ALA A 115 -7.52 4.83 -7.62
C ALA A 115 -8.28 4.31 -8.87
N GLN A 116 -9.32 5.02 -9.31
CA GLN A 116 -10.17 4.60 -10.42
C GLN A 116 -9.48 4.83 -11.77
N SER A 117 -8.88 5.99 -11.97
CA SER A 117 -8.05 6.33 -13.13
C SER A 117 -6.86 5.38 -13.25
N LEU A 118 -6.14 5.10 -12.15
CA LEU A 118 -5.05 4.11 -12.15
C LEU A 118 -5.53 2.71 -12.54
N THR A 119 -6.63 2.24 -11.96
CA THR A 119 -7.22 0.94 -12.32
C THR A 119 -7.60 0.91 -13.80
N SER A 120 -8.14 2.00 -14.34
CA SER A 120 -8.56 2.12 -15.73
C SER A 120 -7.38 2.08 -16.70
N VAL A 121 -6.32 2.86 -16.44
CA VAL A 121 -5.09 2.89 -17.23
C VAL A 121 -4.43 1.50 -17.28
N MET A 122 -4.29 0.87 -16.11
CA MET A 122 -3.72 -0.47 -16.02
C MET A 122 -4.57 -1.52 -16.74
N THR A 123 -5.90 -1.44 -16.64
CA THR A 123 -6.80 -2.38 -17.33
C THR A 123 -6.77 -2.18 -18.85
N ALA A 124 -6.66 -0.92 -19.31
CA ALA A 124 -6.59 -0.60 -20.74
C ALA A 124 -5.34 -1.18 -21.43
N ALA A 125 -4.25 -1.39 -20.67
CA ALA A 125 -3.05 -2.08 -21.14
C ALA A 125 -3.25 -3.60 -21.34
N ARG A 126 -4.43 -4.15 -21.01
CA ARG A 126 -4.80 -5.56 -21.16
C ARG A 126 -3.79 -6.52 -20.51
N PRO A 127 -3.53 -6.39 -19.20
CA PRO A 127 -2.53 -7.20 -18.54
C PRO A 127 -2.89 -8.68 -18.53
N GLY A 128 -1.85 -9.51 -18.62
CA GLY A 128 -1.96 -10.95 -18.47
C GLY A 128 -1.95 -11.40 -17.01
N ALA A 129 -2.13 -12.71 -16.82
CA ALA A 129 -1.87 -13.35 -15.54
C ALA A 129 -0.38 -13.23 -15.18
N GLY A 130 -0.11 -12.78 -13.96
CA GLY A 130 1.21 -12.76 -13.37
C GLY A 130 1.50 -14.02 -12.57
N ASP A 131 2.77 -14.19 -12.22
CA ASP A 131 3.21 -15.29 -11.35
C ASP A 131 2.64 -15.13 -9.92
N ALA A 132 2.27 -16.26 -9.33
CA ALA A 132 1.79 -16.40 -7.95
C ALA A 132 2.91 -16.66 -6.93
N SER A 133 4.17 -16.82 -7.37
CA SER A 133 5.33 -17.06 -6.50
C SER A 133 5.52 -16.00 -5.40
N ALA A 134 5.12 -14.75 -5.66
CA ALA A 134 5.18 -13.66 -4.69
C ALA A 134 4.23 -13.88 -3.49
N ALA A 135 3.17 -14.69 -3.63
CA ALA A 135 2.10 -14.78 -2.64
C ALA A 135 2.60 -15.25 -1.26
N ALA A 136 3.46 -16.27 -1.23
CA ALA A 136 4.01 -16.80 0.02
C ALA A 136 4.85 -15.76 0.77
N GLN A 137 5.73 -15.04 0.05
CA GLN A 137 6.58 -14.01 0.66
C GLN A 137 5.77 -12.83 1.19
N VAL A 138 4.78 -12.37 0.42
CA VAL A 138 3.84 -11.31 0.85
C VAL A 138 3.09 -11.74 2.10
N PHE A 139 2.59 -12.98 2.14
CA PHE A 139 1.88 -13.50 3.30
C PHE A 139 2.80 -13.60 4.53
N SER A 140 4.05 -14.04 4.38
CA SER A 140 5.02 -14.04 5.49
C SER A 140 5.36 -12.63 5.99
N ARG A 141 5.46 -11.63 5.11
CA ARG A 141 5.64 -10.21 5.52
C ARG A 141 4.42 -9.70 6.28
N PHE A 142 3.22 -10.06 5.83
CA PHE A 142 1.98 -9.74 6.53
C PHE A 142 1.95 -10.34 7.94
N LEU A 143 2.30 -11.62 8.12
CA LEU A 143 2.35 -12.26 9.45
C LEU A 143 3.37 -11.56 10.36
N ARG A 144 4.53 -11.19 9.83
CA ARG A 144 5.52 -10.38 10.58
C ARG A 144 4.95 -9.02 10.99
N GLN A 145 4.18 -8.36 10.13
CA GLN A 145 3.51 -7.11 10.49
C GLN A 145 2.48 -7.30 11.60
N LEU A 146 1.72 -8.41 11.59
CA LEU A 146 0.77 -8.73 12.66
C LEU A 146 1.48 -8.88 14.01
N ALA A 147 2.61 -9.57 14.05
CA ALA A 147 3.38 -9.74 15.28
C ALA A 147 3.80 -8.39 15.90
N TYR A 148 4.05 -7.35 15.10
CA TYR A 148 4.32 -6.01 15.63
C TYR A 148 3.10 -5.34 16.26
N LEU A 149 1.89 -5.66 15.79
CA LEU A 149 0.64 -5.14 16.35
C LEU A 149 0.26 -5.82 17.66
N GLU A 150 0.85 -6.98 17.97
CA GLU A 150 0.66 -7.70 19.24
C GLU A 150 1.50 -7.10 20.38
N LEU A 151 2.51 -6.27 20.06
CA LEU A 151 3.33 -5.59 21.05
C LEU A 151 2.57 -4.40 21.66
N ALA A 152 2.70 -4.23 22.98
CA ALA A 152 2.14 -3.07 23.66
C ALA A 152 2.79 -1.78 23.10
N PRO A 153 2.01 -0.76 22.71
CA PRO A 153 2.57 0.50 22.25
C PRO A 153 3.36 1.17 23.38
N ALA A 154 4.59 1.60 23.09
CA ALA A 154 5.46 2.28 24.04
C ALA A 154 5.96 3.61 23.43
N THR A 155 5.96 4.66 24.25
CA THR A 155 6.56 5.97 23.95
C THR A 155 7.88 6.17 24.68
N ALA A 156 8.37 5.15 25.38
CA ALA A 156 9.66 5.18 26.04
C ALA A 156 10.76 5.44 25.01
N PRO A 157 11.78 6.25 25.34
CA PRO A 157 12.86 6.55 24.42
C PRO A 157 13.59 5.25 24.06
N LEU A 158 13.70 4.97 22.76
CA LEU A 158 14.52 3.87 22.25
C LEU A 158 15.98 4.34 22.20
N PRO A 159 16.89 3.78 23.02
CA PRO A 159 18.28 4.21 23.06
C PRO A 159 18.92 4.17 21.67
N GLU A 160 18.64 3.14 20.87
CA GLU A 160 19.19 3.00 19.51
C GLU A 160 18.68 4.07 18.54
N MET A 161 17.57 4.74 18.85
CA MET A 161 17.07 5.85 18.06
C MET A 161 17.65 7.22 18.46
N HIS A 162 18.55 7.28 19.45
CA HIS A 162 19.16 8.54 19.91
C HIS A 162 19.94 9.29 18.81
N TRP A 163 20.40 8.57 17.78
CA TRP A 163 21.16 9.15 16.66
C TRP A 163 20.26 9.78 15.60
N PHE A 164 18.96 9.45 15.61
CA PHE A 164 17.99 10.11 14.76
C PHE A 164 17.52 11.39 15.45
N PRO A 165 17.60 12.56 14.79
CA PRO A 165 17.07 13.77 15.36
C PRO A 165 15.57 13.58 15.57
N THR A 166 15.16 13.37 16.82
CA THR A 166 13.76 13.43 17.20
C THR A 166 13.36 14.88 17.03
N THR A 167 12.55 15.20 16.02
CA THR A 167 11.79 16.46 16.00
C THR A 167 10.96 16.46 17.27
N GLY A 168 11.46 17.12 18.30
CA GLY A 168 10.90 17.08 19.64
C GLY A 168 9.45 17.52 19.62
N ALA A 169 8.61 16.78 20.34
CA ALA A 169 7.31 17.28 20.73
C ALA A 169 7.52 18.61 21.46
N VAL A 170 6.96 19.68 20.89
CA VAL A 170 6.94 20.99 21.55
C VAL A 170 5.98 20.85 22.73
N ALA A 171 6.47 21.09 23.94
CA ALA A 171 5.63 21.19 25.13
C ALA A 171 4.56 22.26 24.91
N ALA A 172 3.31 21.92 25.25
CA ALA A 172 2.20 22.87 25.29
C ALA A 172 2.36 23.86 26.44
#